data_AF-A0A238UNX2-F1
#
_entry.id   AF-A0A238UNX2-F1
#
_cell.length_a   1.000
_cell.length_b   1.000
_cell.length_c   1.000
_cell.angle_alpha   90.00
_cell.angle_beta   90.00
_cell.angle_gamma   90.00
#
_symmetry.space_group_name_H-M   'P 1'
#
loop_
_entity.id
_entity.type
_entity.pdbx_description
1 polymer ?
#
loop_
_entity_poly.entity_id
_entity_poly.type
_entity_poly.pdbx_seq_one_letter_code
_entity_poly.pdbx_strand_id
1 'polypeptide(L)'
;MQVSPSEELSPYIKHYLFLDNAATDIQKLRLFSDGNTGVVFSFKSKLISEISNYEVKNYLPNSFLYGQLNGFKDIYSNDEIALIIVVFQPNGIHQLLGIPANEFLDAIVSIDAVFGKNGEILQDKLSEQSNNQTRIELLNQFFRNQISKKSQTNQVIINSSLDFIISNKGHFL
;
A
#
# COMPACT_ATOMS: atom_id res chain seq x y z
N MET A 1 6.72 10.53 -7.91
CA MET A 1 7.33 9.62 -8.92
C MET A 1 6.61 8.28 -8.88
N GLN A 2 6.29 7.67 -10.02
CA GLN A 2 5.69 6.33 -10.09
C GLN A 2 6.64 5.37 -10.81
N VAL A 3 6.83 4.16 -10.25
CA VAL A 3 7.78 3.17 -10.79
C VAL A 3 7.17 1.77 -10.73
N SER A 4 7.38 0.98 -11.78
CA SER A 4 6.96 -0.43 -11.82
C SER A 4 7.83 -1.30 -10.91
N PRO A 5 7.28 -2.35 -10.28
CA PRO A 5 8.10 -3.32 -9.56
C PRO A 5 8.89 -4.19 -10.56
N SER A 6 9.74 -5.06 -10.05
CA SER A 6 10.34 -6.10 -10.88
C SER A 6 9.29 -7.04 -11.49
N GLU A 7 9.58 -7.62 -12.66
CA GLU A 7 8.65 -8.44 -13.46
C GLU A 7 7.92 -9.52 -12.64
N GLU A 8 8.64 -10.27 -11.81
CA GLU A 8 8.06 -11.32 -10.96
C GLU A 8 7.06 -10.83 -9.89
N LEU A 9 7.11 -9.55 -9.54
CA LEU A 9 6.19 -8.93 -8.59
C LEU A 9 5.00 -8.24 -9.27
N SER A 10 5.05 -8.05 -10.59
CA SER A 10 3.97 -7.39 -11.34
C SER A 10 2.57 -8.03 -11.20
N PRO A 11 2.43 -9.35 -10.95
CA PRO A 11 1.11 -9.94 -10.68
C PRO A 11 0.53 -9.55 -9.31
N TYR A 12 1.37 -9.10 -8.37
CA TYR A 12 0.99 -8.79 -6.99
C TYR A 12 0.95 -7.28 -6.74
N ILE A 13 1.91 -6.55 -7.30
CA ILE A 13 2.14 -5.13 -7.10
C ILE A 13 1.93 -4.42 -8.43
N LYS A 14 1.07 -3.41 -8.42
CA LYS A 14 0.76 -2.59 -9.59
C LYS A 14 1.88 -1.59 -9.87
N HIS A 15 2.32 -0.86 -8.83
CA HIS A 15 3.45 0.08 -8.87
C HIS A 15 3.82 0.56 -7.47
N TYR A 16 4.98 1.21 -7.40
CA TYR A 16 5.41 2.03 -6.27
C TYR A 16 5.19 3.51 -6.59
N LEU A 17 4.65 4.25 -5.63
CA LEU A 17 4.44 5.70 -5.71
C LEU A 17 5.25 6.39 -4.61
N PHE A 18 6.08 7.36 -5.01
CA PHE A 18 6.88 8.19 -4.13
C PHE A 18 6.28 9.59 -4.13
N LEU A 19 5.86 10.07 -2.97
CA LEU A 19 5.24 11.38 -2.78
C LEU A 19 6.05 12.17 -1.77
N ASP A 20 6.64 13.27 -2.22
CA ASP A 20 7.38 14.20 -1.36
C ASP A 20 6.76 15.59 -1.51
N ASN A 21 6.46 16.23 -0.40
CA ASN A 21 6.01 17.63 -0.38
C ASN A 21 6.50 18.31 0.89
N ALA A 22 7.31 19.36 0.72
CA ALA A 22 7.92 20.13 1.79
C ALA A 22 7.00 21.22 2.37
N ALA A 23 5.74 21.27 1.95
CA ALA A 23 4.77 22.21 2.51
C ALA A 23 4.53 21.92 4.00
N THR A 24 4.60 22.98 4.81
CA THR A 24 4.36 22.94 6.26
C THR A 24 2.90 23.19 6.64
N ASP A 25 2.07 23.56 5.66
CA ASP A 25 0.63 23.73 5.86
C ASP A 25 -0.10 22.39 5.95
N ILE A 26 -1.37 22.41 6.34
CA ILE A 26 -2.21 21.20 6.39
C ILE A 26 -2.36 20.64 4.96
N GLN A 27 -1.77 19.47 4.75
CA GLN A 27 -1.86 18.72 3.51
C GLN A 27 -2.98 17.69 3.61
N LYS A 28 -3.84 17.63 2.60
CA LYS A 28 -4.92 16.65 2.48
C LYS A 28 -4.62 15.67 1.35
N LEU A 29 -4.49 14.40 1.70
CA LEU A 29 -4.35 13.26 0.80
C LEU A 29 -5.66 12.48 0.80
N ARG A 30 -6.07 11.96 -0.36
CA ARG A 30 -7.28 11.16 -0.48
C ARG A 30 -6.95 9.77 -1.02
N LEU A 31 -7.30 8.75 -0.25
CA LEU A 31 -7.35 7.38 -0.73
C LEU A 31 -8.70 7.14 -1.39
N PHE A 32 -8.71 6.61 -2.60
CA PHE A 32 -9.92 6.33 -3.37
C PHE A 32 -10.21 4.82 -3.40
N SER A 33 -11.48 4.44 -3.45
CA SER A 33 -11.89 3.08 -3.81
C SER A 33 -11.70 2.88 -5.31
N ASP A 34 -10.51 2.45 -5.70
CA ASP A 34 -10.14 2.10 -7.07
C ASP A 34 -9.97 0.58 -7.26
N GLY A 35 -10.45 -0.20 -6.29
CA GLY A 35 -10.29 -1.64 -6.20
C GLY A 35 -8.88 -2.10 -5.79
N ASN A 36 -7.91 -1.20 -5.67
CA ASN A 36 -6.55 -1.53 -5.26
C ASN A 36 -6.39 -1.30 -3.75
N THR A 37 -5.65 -2.21 -3.12
CA THR A 37 -5.19 -2.05 -1.75
C THR A 37 -3.75 -1.56 -1.76
N GLY A 38 -3.24 -1.09 -0.63
CA GLY A 38 -1.86 -0.65 -0.60
C GLY A 38 -1.27 -0.57 0.79
N VAL A 39 0.05 -0.46 0.83
CA VAL A 39 0.81 -0.14 2.03
C VAL A 39 1.39 1.25 1.89
N VAL A 40 1.21 2.08 2.91
CA VAL A 40 1.80 3.40 3.02
C VAL A 40 2.93 3.34 4.03
N PHE A 41 4.08 3.89 3.68
CA PHE A 41 5.20 4.18 4.59
C PHE A 41 5.38 5.70 4.65
N SER A 42 5.33 6.29 5.85
CA SER A 42 5.60 7.70 6.11
C SER A 42 6.93 7.86 6.85
N PHE A 43 7.72 8.87 6.46
CA PHE A 43 9.08 9.08 7.00
C PHE A 43 9.28 10.41 7.73
N LYS A 44 8.40 11.39 7.53
CA LYS A 44 8.58 12.76 8.07
C LYS A 44 7.52 13.09 9.11
N SER A 45 6.28 13.21 8.69
CA SER A 45 5.16 13.55 9.55
C SER A 45 4.27 12.35 9.87
N LYS A 46 3.61 12.40 11.04
CA LYS A 46 2.53 11.47 11.35
C LYS A 46 1.28 11.85 10.57
N LEU A 47 0.71 10.86 9.90
CA LEU A 47 -0.55 10.99 9.18
C LEU A 47 -1.74 10.91 10.15
N ILE A 48 -2.83 11.57 9.81
CA ILE A 48 -4.04 11.69 10.63
C ILE A 48 -5.25 11.31 9.77
N SER A 49 -6.15 10.44 10.25
CA SER A 49 -7.33 10.02 9.48
C SER A 49 -8.57 10.90 9.69
N GLU A 50 -8.58 11.74 10.72
CA GLU A 50 -9.70 12.60 11.06
C GLU A 50 -9.22 13.84 11.81
N ILE A 51 -9.71 15.01 11.39
CA ILE A 51 -9.56 16.27 12.12
C ILE A 51 -10.93 16.60 12.69
N SER A 52 -11.13 16.31 13.97
CA SER A 52 -12.36 16.70 14.68
C SER A 52 -12.25 18.16 15.17
N ASN A 53 -13.39 18.86 15.25
CA ASN A 53 -13.46 20.23 15.79
C ASN A 53 -13.02 20.35 17.27
N TYR A 54 -12.83 19.22 17.95
CA TYR A 54 -12.47 19.11 19.38
C TYR A 54 -11.00 18.68 19.60
N GLU A 55 -10.11 18.98 18.64
CA GLU A 55 -8.65 18.74 18.69
C GLU A 55 -8.17 17.28 18.78
N VAL A 56 -9.04 16.28 18.92
CA VAL A 56 -8.62 14.88 18.90
C VAL A 56 -8.20 14.51 17.48
N LYS A 57 -6.87 14.37 17.30
CA LYS A 57 -6.23 13.88 16.08
C LYS A 57 -6.11 12.36 16.15
N ASN A 58 -6.81 11.66 15.26
CA ASN A 58 -6.67 10.22 15.10
C ASN A 58 -5.41 9.91 14.29
N TYR A 59 -4.29 9.74 14.99
CA TYR A 59 -3.00 9.43 14.37
C TYR A 59 -2.98 8.02 13.78
N LEU A 60 -2.47 7.93 12.55
CA LEU A 60 -2.21 6.67 11.89
C LEU A 60 -0.81 6.15 12.27
N PRO A 61 -0.58 4.83 12.16
CA PRO A 61 0.76 4.26 12.24
C PRO A 61 1.71 4.90 11.22
N ASN A 62 3.01 4.87 11.48
CA ASN A 62 4.01 5.37 10.52
C ASN A 62 4.01 4.57 9.22
N SER A 63 3.70 3.28 9.29
CA SER A 63 3.36 2.46 8.14
C SER A 63 2.16 1.58 8.40
N PHE A 64 1.31 1.47 7.39
CA PHE A 64 0.06 0.74 7.48
C PHE A 64 -0.38 0.23 6.11
N LEU A 65 -1.14 -0.86 6.14
CA LEU A 65 -1.96 -1.32 5.04
C LEU A 65 -3.32 -0.63 5.09
N TYR A 66 -3.79 -0.13 3.95
CA TYR A 66 -5.20 0.17 3.74
C TYR A 66 -5.81 -0.91 2.84
N GLY A 67 -6.93 -1.46 3.29
CA GLY A 67 -7.68 -2.43 2.50
C GLY A 67 -8.63 -1.78 1.51
N GLN A 68 -9.54 -2.58 0.97
CA GLN A 68 -10.52 -2.08 0.01
C GLN A 68 -11.47 -1.10 0.69
N LEU A 69 -11.59 0.09 0.13
CA LEU A 69 -12.45 1.15 0.66
C LEU A 69 -13.86 1.05 0.05
N ASN A 70 -14.90 1.34 0.82
CA ASN A 70 -16.27 1.49 0.33
C ASN A 70 -16.55 2.88 -0.28
N GLY A 71 -15.61 3.81 -0.13
CA GLY A 71 -15.71 5.17 -0.66
C GLY A 71 -14.33 5.80 -0.80
N PHE A 72 -14.15 7.02 -0.30
CA PHE A 72 -12.83 7.63 -0.15
C PHE A 72 -12.50 7.81 1.33
N LYS A 73 -11.22 7.85 1.65
CA LYS A 73 -10.72 8.17 2.98
C LYS A 73 -9.73 9.32 2.89
N ASP A 74 -10.03 10.40 3.59
CA ASP A 74 -9.13 11.54 3.69
C ASP A 74 -8.08 11.29 4.77
N ILE A 75 -6.84 11.62 4.47
CA ILE A 75 -5.70 11.56 5.36
C ILE A 75 -5.03 12.93 5.35
N TYR A 76 -4.59 13.37 6.52
CA TYR A 76 -4.04 14.69 6.72
C TYR A 76 -2.62 14.62 7.27
N SER A 77 -1.79 15.59 6.90
CA SER A 77 -0.50 15.90 7.52
C SER A 77 -0.49 17.39 7.88
N ASN A 78 0.09 17.76 9.01
CA ASN A 78 0.27 19.17 9.40
C ASN A 78 1.69 19.68 9.15
N ASP A 79 2.48 18.93 8.38
CA ASP A 79 3.88 19.22 8.11
C ASP A 79 4.30 18.54 6.79
N GLU A 80 5.57 18.66 6.44
CA GLU A 80 6.16 18.01 5.29
C GLU A 80 5.91 16.50 5.25
N ILE A 81 5.62 15.99 4.06
CA ILE A 81 5.39 14.57 3.81
C ILE A 81 6.51 14.00 2.95
N ALA A 82 6.91 12.79 3.29
CA ALA A 82 7.67 11.89 2.43
C ALA A 82 7.04 10.51 2.59
N LEU A 83 6.35 10.07 1.54
CA LEU A 83 5.60 8.83 1.52
C LEU A 83 6.11 7.90 0.42
N ILE A 84 6.17 6.62 0.74
CA ILE A 84 6.24 5.54 -0.24
C ILE A 84 4.94 4.75 -0.13
N ILE A 85 4.28 4.56 -1.26
CA ILE A 85 3.04 3.79 -1.34
C ILE A 85 3.27 2.61 -2.27
N VAL A 86 3.06 1.41 -1.75
CA VAL A 86 3.01 0.17 -2.51
C VAL A 86 1.56 -0.07 -2.90
N VAL A 87 1.23 0.07 -4.18
CA VAL A 87 -0.12 -0.18 -4.67
C VAL A 87 -0.18 -1.62 -5.17
N PHE A 88 -1.02 -2.44 -4.57
CA PHE A 88 -1.23 -3.82 -4.98
C PHE A 88 -2.20 -3.89 -6.16
N GLN A 89 -2.14 -4.99 -6.92
CA GLN A 89 -3.23 -5.37 -7.81
C GLN A 89 -4.51 -5.64 -6.98
N PRO A 90 -5.72 -5.64 -7.56
CA PRO A 90 -6.97 -5.84 -6.80
C PRO A 90 -6.97 -7.10 -5.91
N ASN A 91 -6.34 -8.18 -6.36
CA ASN A 91 -6.17 -9.42 -5.59
C ASN A 91 -4.74 -9.59 -5.01
N GLY A 92 -3.86 -8.60 -5.17
CA GLY A 92 -2.44 -8.71 -4.88
C GLY A 92 -2.14 -8.99 -3.41
N ILE A 93 -2.83 -8.33 -2.49
CA ILE A 93 -2.62 -8.55 -1.05
C ILE A 93 -3.08 -9.94 -0.60
N HIS A 94 -4.21 -10.42 -1.11
CA HIS A 94 -4.69 -11.78 -0.84
C HIS A 94 -3.71 -12.81 -1.41
N GLN A 95 -3.20 -12.58 -2.62
CA GLN A 95 -2.16 -13.42 -3.19
C GLN A 95 -0.87 -13.42 -2.37
N LEU A 96 -0.48 -12.29 -1.76
CA LEU A 96 0.68 -12.20 -0.88
C LEU A 96 0.48 -12.87 0.48
N LEU A 97 -0.64 -12.58 1.16
CA LEU A 97 -0.85 -12.97 2.58
C LEU A 97 -1.69 -14.23 2.75
N GLY A 98 -2.54 -14.57 1.77
CA GLY A 98 -3.53 -15.65 1.89
C GLY A 98 -4.75 -15.28 2.71
N ILE A 99 -4.81 -14.04 3.19
CA ILE A 99 -5.91 -13.51 3.97
C ILE A 99 -7.02 -13.05 3.01
N PRO A 100 -8.29 -13.45 3.22
CA PRO A 100 -9.42 -12.95 2.45
C PRO A 100 -9.52 -11.42 2.45
N ALA A 101 -9.88 -10.82 1.30
CA ALA A 101 -9.91 -9.36 1.16
C ALA A 101 -10.92 -8.66 2.09
N ASN A 102 -12.00 -9.35 2.48
CA ASN A 102 -13.02 -8.84 3.39
C ASN A 102 -12.49 -8.58 4.81
N GLU A 103 -11.41 -9.25 5.24
CA GLU A 103 -10.75 -8.98 6.52
C GLU A 103 -10.13 -7.56 6.58
N PHE A 104 -9.89 -6.96 5.41
CA PHE A 104 -9.32 -5.61 5.30
C PHE A 104 -10.35 -4.57 4.83
N LEU A 105 -11.64 -4.92 4.71
CA LEU A 105 -12.66 -3.99 4.22
C LEU A 105 -12.75 -2.74 5.11
N ASP A 106 -12.60 -1.55 4.52
CA ASP A 106 -12.54 -0.24 5.20
C ASP A 106 -11.51 -0.12 6.35
N ALA A 107 -10.56 -1.07 6.42
CA ALA A 107 -9.58 -1.14 7.49
C ALA A 107 -8.29 -0.39 7.17
N ILE A 108 -7.72 0.23 8.19
CA ILE A 108 -6.31 0.62 8.22
C ILE A 108 -5.64 -0.23 9.29
N VAL A 109 -4.64 -1.02 8.91
CA VAL A 109 -3.96 -1.99 9.77
C VAL A 109 -2.47 -1.67 9.79
N SER A 110 -1.86 -1.61 10.97
CA SER A 110 -0.43 -1.29 11.10
C SER A 110 0.45 -2.34 10.43
N ILE A 111 1.63 -1.93 9.97
CA ILE A 111 2.52 -2.82 9.20
C ILE A 111 2.99 -4.05 9.99
N ASP A 112 3.15 -3.90 11.30
CA ASP A 112 3.57 -4.96 12.23
C ASP A 112 2.47 -6.02 12.41
N ALA A 113 1.20 -5.62 12.40
CA ALA A 113 0.09 -6.56 12.44
C ALA A 113 -0.02 -7.37 11.13
N VAL A 114 0.41 -6.80 10.00
CA VAL A 114 0.33 -7.45 8.67
C VAL A 114 1.55 -8.32 8.37
N PHE A 115 2.76 -7.81 8.63
CA PHE A 115 4.03 -8.44 8.24
C PHE A 115 4.94 -8.80 9.42
N GLY A 116 4.47 -8.59 10.64
CA GLY A 116 5.27 -8.77 11.86
C GLY A 116 6.45 -7.81 11.91
N LYS A 117 7.45 -8.20 12.69
CA LYS A 117 8.72 -7.48 12.84
C LYS A 117 9.44 -7.19 11.52
N ASN A 118 9.23 -8.01 10.49
CA ASN A 118 9.84 -7.77 9.18
C ASN A 118 9.30 -6.50 8.51
N GLY A 119 8.03 -6.15 8.76
CA GLY A 119 7.42 -4.91 8.27
C GLY A 119 8.04 -3.67 8.90
N GLU A 120 8.28 -3.71 10.22
CA GLU A 120 8.98 -2.64 10.95
C GLU A 120 10.43 -2.49 10.47
N ILE A 121 11.15 -3.61 10.33
CA ILE A 121 12.53 -3.60 9.80
C ILE A 121 12.57 -2.99 8.39
N LEU A 122 11.55 -3.26 7.56
CA LEU A 122 11.48 -2.63 6.24
C LEU A 122 11.26 -1.12 6.34
N GLN A 123 10.32 -0.66 7.20
CA GLN A 123 10.10 0.76 7.45
C GLN A 123 11.39 1.47 7.85
N ASP A 124 12.14 0.90 8.80
CA ASP A 124 13.40 1.46 9.29
C ASP A 124 14.43 1.55 8.16
N LYS A 125 14.66 0.43 7.45
CA LYS A 125 15.59 0.40 6.31
C LYS A 125 15.23 1.42 5.23
N LEU A 126 13.96 1.59 4.91
CA LEU A 126 13.51 2.58 3.91
C LEU A 126 13.76 4.02 4.39
N SER A 127 13.61 4.27 5.69
CA SER A 127 13.85 5.59 6.29
C SER A 127 15.33 6.01 6.25
N GLU A 128 16.24 5.03 6.37
CA GLU A 128 17.70 5.25 6.32
C GLU A 128 18.22 5.56 4.91
N GLN A 129 17.46 5.24 3.87
CA GLN A 129 17.87 5.47 2.49
C GLN A 129 17.34 6.81 1.97
N SER A 130 18.22 7.59 1.32
CA SER A 130 17.83 8.80 0.55
C SER A 130 17.64 8.51 -0.94
N ASN A 131 18.23 7.43 -1.44
CA ASN A 131 18.14 7.03 -2.85
C ASN A 131 16.89 6.20 -3.13
N ASN A 132 16.03 6.67 -4.04
CA ASN A 132 14.82 5.95 -4.43
C ASN A 132 15.12 4.60 -5.11
N GLN A 133 16.24 4.45 -5.82
CA GLN A 133 16.63 3.18 -6.43
C GLN A 133 16.89 2.11 -5.37
N THR A 134 17.62 2.45 -4.31
CA THR A 134 17.87 1.56 -3.17
C THR A 134 16.58 1.21 -2.42
N ARG A 135 15.66 2.18 -2.27
CA ARG A 135 14.32 1.94 -1.70
C ARG A 135 13.51 0.95 -2.55
N ILE A 136 13.55 1.08 -3.88
CA ILE A 136 12.90 0.15 -4.81
C ILE A 136 13.48 -1.27 -4.67
N GLU A 137 14.80 -1.39 -4.55
CA GLU A 137 15.47 -2.69 -4.35
C GLU A 137 15.09 -3.34 -3.02
N LEU A 138 15.01 -2.57 -1.93
CA LEU A 138 14.55 -3.04 -0.63
C LEU A 138 13.09 -3.52 -0.67
N LEU A 139 12.21 -2.75 -1.32
CA LEU A 139 10.80 -3.13 -1.50
C LEU A 139 10.70 -4.43 -2.32
N ASN A 140 11.39 -4.49 -3.46
CA ASN A 140 11.42 -5.68 -4.30
C ASN A 140 11.89 -6.89 -3.49
N GLN A 141 13.04 -6.80 -2.81
CA GLN A 141 13.58 -7.89 -2.00
C GLN A 141 12.60 -8.34 -0.91
N PHE A 142 11.96 -7.40 -0.22
CA PHE A 142 10.98 -7.72 0.82
C PHE A 142 9.80 -8.52 0.25
N PHE A 143 9.15 -8.02 -0.81
CA PHE A 143 7.97 -8.70 -1.37
C PHE A 143 8.32 -10.02 -2.06
N ARG A 144 9.52 -10.16 -2.63
CA ARG A 144 10.04 -11.45 -3.13
C ARG A 144 10.11 -12.50 -2.02
N ASN A 145 10.64 -12.11 -0.87
CA ASN A 145 10.67 -12.99 0.29
C ASN A 145 9.25 -13.36 0.76
N GLN A 146 8.29 -12.44 0.66
CA GLN A 146 6.90 -12.72 1.01
C GLN A 146 6.23 -13.73 0.06
N ILE A 147 6.41 -13.59 -1.26
CA ILE A 147 5.85 -14.57 -2.22
C ILE A 147 6.52 -15.94 -2.13
N SER A 148 7.82 -16.01 -1.83
CA SER A 148 8.55 -17.29 -1.74
C SER A 148 8.07 -18.21 -0.61
N LYS A 149 7.42 -17.64 0.41
CA LYS A 149 6.92 -18.37 1.59
C LYS A 149 5.57 -19.06 1.33
N LYS A 150 4.94 -18.84 0.17
CA LYS A 150 3.57 -19.29 -0.08
C LYS A 150 3.49 -20.51 -0.98
N SER A 151 2.54 -21.39 -0.68
CA SER A 151 2.16 -22.51 -1.56
C SER A 151 1.26 -22.00 -2.68
N GLN A 152 1.49 -22.46 -3.91
CA GLN A 152 0.65 -22.15 -5.07
C GLN A 152 -0.76 -22.72 -4.85
N THR A 153 -1.80 -21.90 -4.95
CA THR A 153 -3.20 -22.36 -4.96
C THR A 153 -3.98 -21.55 -5.98
N ASN A 154 -4.67 -22.23 -6.90
CA ASN A 154 -5.67 -21.76 -7.88
C ASN A 154 -5.47 -20.37 -8.51
N GLN A 155 -4.22 -19.90 -8.70
CA GLN A 155 -3.92 -18.58 -9.25
C GLN A 155 -4.38 -18.43 -10.71
N VAL A 156 -4.43 -19.52 -11.48
CA VAL A 156 -4.73 -19.50 -12.92
C VAL A 156 -6.14 -18.95 -13.20
N ILE A 157 -7.17 -19.46 -12.53
CA ILE A 157 -8.57 -19.05 -12.76
C ILE A 157 -8.77 -17.59 -12.35
N ILE A 158 -8.22 -17.19 -11.20
CA ILE A 158 -8.37 -15.83 -10.68
C ILE A 158 -7.66 -14.82 -11.57
N ASN A 159 -6.41 -15.10 -11.95
CA ASN A 159 -5.65 -14.21 -12.84
C ASN A 159 -6.33 -14.07 -14.20
N SER A 160 -6.82 -15.19 -14.77
CA SER A 160 -7.54 -15.15 -16.07
C SER A 160 -8.81 -14.29 -16.01
N SER A 161 -9.52 -14.33 -14.88
CA SER A 161 -10.72 -13.52 -14.66
C SER A 161 -10.38 -12.03 -14.51
N LEU A 162 -9.31 -11.71 -13.78
CA LEU A 162 -8.83 -10.34 -13.64
C LEU A 162 -8.35 -9.77 -14.98
N ASP A 163 -7.56 -10.53 -15.73
CA ASP A 163 -7.06 -10.14 -17.04
C ASP A 163 -8.21 -9.87 -18.02
N PHE A 164 -9.25 -10.71 -18.00
CA PHE A 164 -10.46 -10.49 -18.79
C PHE A 164 -11.15 -9.17 -18.40
N ILE A 165 -11.38 -8.93 -17.11
CA ILE A 165 -12.07 -7.72 -16.64
C ILE A 165 -11.27 -6.47 -17.00
N ILE A 166 -9.95 -6.48 -16.77
CA ILE A 166 -9.06 -5.35 -17.05
C ILE A 166 -9.00 -5.07 -18.54
N SER A 167 -8.80 -6.11 -19.37
CA SER A 167 -8.69 -5.97 -20.82
C SER A 167 -9.99 -5.48 -21.47
N ASN A 168 -11.14 -5.89 -20.92
CA ASN A 168 -12.46 -5.50 -21.43
C ASN A 168 -13.07 -4.29 -20.70
N LYS A 169 -12.35 -3.66 -19.76
CA LYS A 169 -12.84 -2.53 -18.95
C LYS A 169 -14.20 -2.80 -18.28
N GLY A 170 -14.44 -4.05 -17.89
CA GLY A 170 -15.71 -4.47 -17.28
C GLY A 170 -16.91 -4.58 -18.23
N HIS A 171 -16.72 -4.52 -19.56
CA HIS A 171 -17.77 -4.84 -20.52
C HIS A 171 -17.91 -6.37 -20.68
N PHE A 172 -19.11 -6.86 -20.42
CA PHE A 172 -19.51 -8.24 -20.69
C PHE A 172 -20.38 -8.23 -21.96
N LEU A 173 -19.99 -8.97 -22.99
CA LEU A 173 -20.80 -9.20 -24.20
C LEU A 173 -21.96 -10.16 -23.90
#